data_AF-A0A256YKA1-F1
#
_entry.id   AF-A0A256YKA1-F1
#
_cell.length_a   1.000
_cell.length_b   1.000
_cell.length_c   1.000
_cell.angle_alpha   90.00
_cell.angle_beta   90.00
_cell.angle_gamma   90.00
#
_symmetry.space_group_name_H-M   'P 1'
#
loop_
_entity.id
_entity.type
_entity.pdbx_description
1 polymer ?
#
loop_
_entity_poly.entity_id
_entity_poly.type
_entity_poly.pdbx_seq_one_letter_code
_entity_poly.pdbx_strand_id
1 'polypeptide(L)'
;MSEEVSWKKIEGVYTAHLLIETSEGFRHLSEDEDIAYIMYYAEKKRRKPRLFRRAGEKVECVARLYYPFIVKKLRDNQVVIFDPKKGKGLTLKYNLIEKDKLDDLVEELTGFREKEFLDRMINLERKFKDIVEGRELVKPKTVTINNIVVNRTILNNFKIVFNRSINYVFPGVKLTINEIPVEQYISELNTVIDEIAEIIGYLNSLVTKLNKYVSDWKADVSAAYGERIRELDARLEVVKKEVFSRIEELKTRREEEIKEIRDRENPVIRDIENR
;
A
#
# COMPACT_ATOMS: atom_id res chain seq x y z
N MET A 1 1.34 42.77 42.64
CA MET A 1 0.73 42.84 41.30
C MET A 1 1.76 42.32 40.31
N SER A 2 1.64 41.06 39.90
CA SER A 2 2.51 40.47 38.87
C SER A 2 2.04 40.98 37.52
N GLU A 3 2.82 41.83 36.87
CA GLU A 3 2.57 42.22 35.48
C GLU A 3 2.59 40.96 34.63
N GLU A 4 1.43 40.59 34.08
CA GLU A 4 1.32 39.57 33.04
C GLU A 4 2.11 40.07 31.83
N VAL A 5 3.31 39.50 31.66
CA VAL A 5 4.10 39.67 30.44
C VAL A 5 3.27 39.09 29.30
N SER A 6 2.63 39.96 28.53
CA SER A 6 1.96 39.63 27.28
C SER A 6 3.01 39.12 26.28
N TRP A 7 3.20 37.80 26.24
CA TRP A 7 4.04 37.16 25.23
C TRP A 7 3.38 37.32 23.86
N LYS A 8 3.89 38.26 23.06
CA LYS A 8 3.61 38.27 21.63
C LYS A 8 3.96 36.88 21.09
N LYS A 9 3.00 36.22 20.44
CA LYS A 9 3.20 34.98 19.71
C LYS A 9 4.35 35.20 18.73
N ILE A 10 5.54 34.74 19.09
CA ILE A 10 6.68 34.74 18.18
C ILE A 10 6.29 33.73 17.11
N GLU A 11 5.88 34.21 15.93
CA GLU A 11 5.79 33.40 14.73
C GLU A 11 7.21 32.98 14.33
N GLY A 12 7.75 32.03 15.08
CA GLY A 12 9.11 31.55 14.91
C GLY A 12 9.23 30.79 13.61
N VAL A 13 9.88 31.41 12.63
CA VAL A 13 10.64 30.67 11.61
C VAL A 13 11.74 29.94 12.37
N TYR A 14 11.68 28.61 12.44
CA TYR A 14 12.73 27.83 13.10
C TYR A 14 14.07 28.18 12.47
N THR A 15 15.01 28.63 13.28
CA THR A 15 16.41 28.71 12.84
C THR A 15 17.02 27.35 13.12
N ALA A 16 17.56 26.72 12.08
CA ALA A 16 18.23 25.43 12.21
C ALA A 16 19.40 25.54 13.19
N HIS A 17 19.76 24.41 13.81
CA HIS A 17 21.00 24.33 14.59
C HIS A 17 22.15 24.76 13.67
N LEU A 18 22.87 25.81 14.06
CA LEU A 18 23.96 26.32 13.26
C LEU A 18 25.13 25.35 13.39
N LEU A 19 25.60 24.85 12.25
CA LEU A 19 26.72 23.93 12.14
C LEU A 19 27.63 24.45 11.04
N ILE A 20 28.94 24.36 11.26
CA ILE A 20 29.93 24.69 10.24
C ILE A 20 30.35 23.38 9.58
N GLU A 21 30.27 23.34 8.25
CA GLU A 21 30.84 22.26 7.46
C GLU A 21 32.36 22.38 7.42
N THR A 22 33.05 21.30 7.76
CA THR A 22 34.52 21.19 7.78
C THR A 22 34.94 19.95 6.99
N SER A 23 36.23 19.81 6.72
CA SER A 23 36.81 18.62 6.06
C SER A 23 36.54 17.31 6.81
N GLU A 24 36.29 17.37 8.12
CA GLU A 24 36.02 16.22 8.98
C GLU A 24 34.50 16.01 9.24
N GLY A 25 33.65 16.80 8.58
CA GLY A 25 32.20 16.79 8.75
C GLY A 25 31.69 18.07 9.43
N PHE A 26 30.56 18.00 10.14
CA PHE A 26 29.97 19.18 10.78
C PHE A 26 30.56 19.44 12.16
N ARG A 27 30.89 20.69 12.51
CA ARG A 27 31.25 21.10 13.88
C ARG A 27 30.25 22.08 14.48
N HIS A 28 30.20 22.13 15.81
CA HIS A 28 29.50 23.18 16.54
C HIS A 28 30.26 24.51 16.40
N LEU A 29 29.51 25.61 16.44
CA LEU A 29 30.11 26.94 16.62
C LEU A 29 30.63 27.09 18.04
N SER A 30 31.72 27.83 18.20
CA SER A 30 32.11 28.35 19.51
C SER A 30 31.07 29.37 20.00
N GLU A 31 31.10 29.71 21.30
CA GLU A 31 30.19 30.73 21.85
C GLU A 31 30.35 32.09 21.14
N ASP A 32 31.59 32.47 20.81
CA ASP A 32 31.89 33.72 20.10
C ASP A 32 31.30 33.72 18.67
N GLU A 33 31.40 32.60 17.97
CA GLU A 33 30.85 32.48 16.61
C GLU A 33 29.32 32.46 16.63
N ASP A 34 28.70 31.79 17.63
CA ASP A 34 27.26 31.81 17.87
C ASP A 34 26.78 33.25 18.12
N ILE A 35 27.44 34.00 19.00
CA ILE A 35 27.12 35.40 19.31
C ILE A 35 27.29 36.28 18.08
N ALA A 36 28.39 36.14 17.33
CA ALA A 36 28.64 36.91 16.11
C ALA A 36 27.56 36.67 15.06
N TYR A 37 27.14 35.41 14.87
CA TYR A 37 26.05 35.08 13.94
C TYR A 37 24.72 35.67 14.41
N ILE A 38 24.38 35.56 15.69
CA ILE A 38 23.14 36.11 16.24
C ILE A 38 23.10 37.63 16.02
N MET A 39 24.20 38.33 16.29
CA MET A 39 24.33 39.77 16.07
C MET A 39 24.18 40.11 14.58
N TYR A 40 24.84 39.38 13.69
CA TYR A 40 24.70 39.55 12.24
C TYR A 40 23.25 39.35 11.78
N TYR A 41 22.59 38.28 12.22
CA TYR A 41 21.23 37.94 11.81
C TYR A 41 20.21 38.95 12.33
N ALA A 42 20.35 39.38 13.59
CA ALA A 42 19.54 40.44 14.18
C ALA A 42 19.68 41.75 13.39
N GLU A 43 20.91 42.09 12.99
CA GLU A 43 21.20 43.28 12.20
C GLU A 43 20.59 43.21 10.79
N LYS A 44 20.69 42.06 10.12
CA LYS A 44 20.10 41.82 8.80
C LYS A 44 18.57 41.93 8.79
N LYS A 45 17.90 41.59 9.91
CA LYS A 45 16.45 41.69 10.05
C LYS A 45 15.94 43.09 10.40
N ARG A 46 16.81 44.04 10.72
CA ARG A 46 16.40 45.42 11.02
C ARG A 46 15.88 46.11 9.76
N ARG A 47 14.81 46.88 9.92
CA ARG A 47 14.26 47.74 8.83
C ARG A 47 15.28 48.76 8.31
N LYS A 48 16.26 49.14 9.13
CA LYS A 48 17.36 50.03 8.77
C LYS A 48 18.67 49.50 9.34
N PRO A 49 19.46 48.74 8.56
CA PRO A 49 20.72 48.19 9.04
C PRO A 49 21.71 49.31 9.44
N ARG A 50 22.34 49.15 10.60
CA ARG A 50 23.63 49.62 11.13
C ARG A 50 23.70 49.21 12.62
N LEU A 51 24.74 48.47 13.01
CA LEU A 51 25.05 48.19 14.41
C LEU A 51 25.32 49.51 15.14
N PHE A 52 24.66 49.73 16.28
CA PHE A 52 24.88 50.86 17.19
C PHE A 52 24.76 52.25 16.52
N ARG A 53 23.56 52.61 16.03
CA ARG A 53 23.34 53.89 15.34
C ARG A 53 23.49 55.12 16.24
N ARG A 54 23.29 54.94 17.54
CA ARG A 54 23.38 56.00 18.54
C ARG A 54 24.60 55.76 19.41
N ALA A 55 25.37 56.82 19.66
CA ALA A 55 26.40 56.79 20.69
C ALA A 55 25.74 56.37 22.01
N GLY A 56 26.21 55.27 22.60
CA GLY A 56 25.69 54.71 23.85
C GLY A 56 24.74 53.51 23.72
N GLU A 57 24.30 53.11 22.53
CA GLU A 57 23.66 51.78 22.37
C GLU A 57 24.68 50.69 22.70
N LYS A 58 24.35 49.80 23.63
CA LYS A 58 25.15 48.64 24.01
C LYS A 58 24.25 47.40 24.03
N VAL A 59 24.79 46.26 23.65
CA VAL A 59 24.12 44.97 23.87
C VAL A 59 24.38 44.59 25.33
N GLU A 60 23.33 44.60 26.15
CA GLU A 60 23.44 44.25 27.57
C GLU A 60 23.46 42.74 27.80
N CYS A 61 22.71 41.97 27.00
CA CYS A 61 22.61 40.53 27.13
C CYS A 61 22.35 39.86 25.78
N VAL A 62 23.07 38.76 25.55
CA VAL A 62 22.75 37.79 24.49
C VAL A 62 22.48 36.46 25.18
N ALA A 63 21.31 35.89 24.94
CA ALA A 63 20.94 34.58 25.48
C ALA A 63 20.60 33.63 24.33
N ARG A 64 21.24 32.46 24.32
CA ARG A 64 20.85 31.35 23.46
C ARG A 64 19.62 30.68 24.08
N LEU A 65 18.53 30.53 23.34
CA LEU A 65 17.35 29.81 23.80
C LEU A 65 17.10 28.65 22.85
N TYR A 66 17.20 27.43 23.37
CA TYR A 66 16.83 26.24 22.61
C TYR A 66 15.33 26.07 22.58
N TYR A 67 14.80 25.75 21.41
CA TYR A 67 13.39 25.41 21.26
C TYR A 67 13.16 23.98 21.78
N PRO A 68 12.25 23.77 22.74
CA PRO A 68 12.06 22.47 23.35
C PRO A 68 11.24 21.57 22.43
N PHE A 69 11.86 20.53 21.85
CA PHE A 69 11.14 19.45 21.21
C PHE A 69 11.12 18.23 22.13
N ILE A 70 10.01 17.52 22.15
CA ILE A 70 9.91 16.26 22.89
C ILE A 70 10.12 15.13 21.90
N VAL A 71 11.15 14.32 22.13
CA VAL A 71 11.42 13.12 21.33
C VAL A 71 10.98 11.90 22.11
N LYS A 72 10.18 11.04 21.49
CA LYS A 72 9.76 9.78 22.08
C LYS A 72 9.95 8.63 21.10
N LYS A 73 10.47 7.51 21.59
CA LYS A 73 10.56 6.27 20.83
C LYS A 73 9.14 5.77 20.53
N LEU A 74 8.88 5.39 19.28
CA LEU A 74 7.61 4.78 18.86
C LEU A 74 7.75 3.25 18.77
N ARG A 75 8.71 2.78 17.96
CA ARG A 75 9.09 1.37 17.75
C ARG A 75 10.59 1.27 17.54
N ASP A 76 11.11 0.07 17.29
CA ASP A 76 12.52 -0.12 16.96
C ASP A 76 12.92 0.72 15.75
N ASN A 77 13.97 1.53 15.92
CA ASN A 77 14.47 2.49 14.94
C ASN A 77 13.49 3.59 14.50
N GLN A 78 12.39 3.82 15.24
CA GLN A 78 11.41 4.85 14.93
C GLN A 78 11.19 5.79 16.11
N VAL A 79 11.23 7.09 15.83
CA VAL A 79 11.00 8.16 16.82
C VAL A 79 9.97 9.14 16.30
N VAL A 80 9.18 9.67 17.23
CA VAL A 80 8.21 10.73 16.99
C VAL A 80 8.69 11.98 17.72
N ILE A 81 8.59 13.12 17.03
CA ILE A 81 8.98 14.41 17.57
C ILE A 81 7.72 15.25 17.77
N PHE A 82 7.54 15.74 18.98
CA PHE A 82 6.46 16.63 19.36
C PHE A 82 6.97 18.07 19.55
N ASP A 83 6.20 19.01 19.01
CA ASP A 83 6.38 20.45 19.17
C ASP A 83 5.34 20.99 20.18
N PRO A 84 5.74 21.31 21.43
CA PRO A 84 4.83 21.81 22.46
C PRO A 84 4.22 23.18 22.16
N LYS A 85 4.77 23.94 21.21
CA LYS A 85 4.35 25.30 20.91
C LYS A 85 3.59 25.40 19.59
N LYS A 86 3.68 24.39 18.70
CA LYS A 86 2.83 24.30 17.51
C LYS A 86 1.75 23.23 17.67
N GLY A 87 0.50 23.67 17.74
CA GLY A 87 -0.68 22.79 17.70
C GLY A 87 -1.01 22.20 16.32
N LYS A 88 -0.04 22.08 15.40
CA LYS A 88 -0.29 21.38 14.14
C LYS A 88 -0.40 19.89 14.43
N GLY A 89 -1.49 19.27 14.01
CA GLY A 89 -1.73 17.85 14.19
C GLY A 89 -1.44 17.04 12.93
N LEU A 90 -1.08 15.78 13.13
CA LEU A 90 -1.11 14.74 12.13
C LEU A 90 -2.50 14.10 12.13
N THR A 91 -3.23 14.21 11.02
CA THR A 91 -4.50 13.51 10.84
C THR A 91 -4.27 12.31 9.93
N LEU A 92 -4.46 11.11 10.48
CA LEU A 92 -4.41 9.84 9.77
C LEU A 92 -5.85 9.43 9.45
N LYS A 93 -6.11 9.14 8.18
CA LYS A 93 -7.39 8.63 7.69
C LYS A 93 -7.14 7.30 7.01
N TYR A 94 -7.85 6.26 7.44
CA TYR A 94 -7.75 4.92 6.86
C TYR A 94 -9.08 4.18 7.02
N ASN A 95 -9.25 3.13 6.23
CA ASN A 95 -10.46 2.32 6.21
C ASN A 95 -10.19 0.99 6.91
N LEU A 96 -10.99 0.69 7.93
CA LEU A 96 -11.02 -0.64 8.54
C LEU A 96 -11.92 -1.53 7.68
N ILE A 97 -11.41 -2.70 7.26
CA ILE A 97 -12.16 -3.64 6.43
C ILE A 97 -13.09 -4.47 7.33
N GLU A 98 -14.35 -4.64 6.93
CA GLU A 98 -15.30 -5.54 7.59
C GLU A 98 -14.96 -7.00 7.22
N LYS A 99 -14.00 -7.59 7.95
CA LYS A 99 -13.42 -8.91 7.66
C LYS A 99 -14.46 -10.01 7.54
N ASP A 100 -15.35 -10.15 8.53
CA ASP A 100 -16.36 -11.22 8.57
C ASP A 100 -17.21 -11.28 7.30
N LYS A 101 -17.73 -10.13 6.86
CA LYS A 101 -18.55 -10.05 5.64
C LYS A 101 -17.77 -10.35 4.37
N LEU A 102 -16.48 -10.00 4.36
CA LEU A 102 -15.64 -10.27 3.20
C LEU A 102 -15.21 -11.74 3.17
N ASP A 103 -14.96 -12.36 4.33
CA ASP A 103 -14.73 -13.79 4.44
C ASP A 103 -15.98 -14.57 3.97
N ASP A 104 -17.19 -14.18 4.36
CA ASP A 104 -18.44 -14.79 3.88
C ASP A 104 -18.51 -14.78 2.33
N LEU A 105 -18.24 -13.63 1.71
CA LEU A 105 -18.23 -13.49 0.24
C LEU A 105 -17.17 -14.36 -0.45
N VAL A 106 -16.03 -14.57 0.21
CA VAL A 106 -14.96 -15.42 -0.30
C VAL A 106 -15.32 -16.89 -0.12
N GLU A 107 -15.91 -17.27 1.00
CA GLU A 107 -16.33 -18.66 1.28
C GLU A 107 -17.46 -19.12 0.36
N GLU A 108 -18.36 -18.22 -0.04
CA GLU A 108 -19.38 -18.48 -1.06
C GLU A 108 -18.81 -19.09 -2.35
N LEU A 109 -17.56 -18.75 -2.73
CA LEU A 109 -16.92 -19.26 -3.95
C LEU A 109 -16.78 -20.79 -3.98
N THR A 110 -16.71 -21.44 -2.81
CA THR A 110 -16.54 -22.90 -2.72
C THR A 110 -17.73 -23.69 -3.26
N GLY A 111 -18.92 -23.08 -3.29
CA GLY A 111 -20.15 -23.74 -3.75
C GLY A 111 -20.39 -23.66 -5.26
N PHE A 112 -19.63 -22.86 -6.00
CA PHE A 112 -19.90 -22.59 -7.42
C PHE A 112 -18.91 -23.30 -8.34
N ARG A 113 -19.38 -23.72 -9.52
CA ARG A 113 -18.57 -24.40 -10.54
C ARG A 113 -18.68 -23.69 -11.89
N GLU A 114 -17.75 -24.03 -12.78
CA GLU A 114 -17.76 -23.60 -14.18
C GLU A 114 -17.92 -22.07 -14.33
N LYS A 115 -18.94 -21.62 -15.08
CA LYS A 115 -19.18 -20.19 -15.38
C LYS A 115 -19.64 -19.41 -14.15
N GLU A 116 -20.40 -20.03 -13.24
CA GLU A 116 -20.91 -19.35 -12.04
C GLU A 116 -19.77 -18.91 -11.12
N PHE A 117 -18.71 -19.71 -11.02
CA PHE A 117 -17.50 -19.35 -10.28
C PHE A 117 -16.84 -18.08 -10.85
N LEU A 118 -16.72 -17.99 -12.18
CA LEU A 118 -16.12 -16.82 -12.84
C LEU A 118 -16.98 -15.57 -12.65
N ASP A 119 -18.30 -15.69 -12.79
CA ASP A 119 -19.24 -14.58 -12.59
C ASP A 119 -19.16 -14.06 -11.14
N ARG A 120 -18.99 -14.96 -10.15
CA ARG A 120 -18.79 -14.59 -8.74
C ARG A 120 -17.44 -13.93 -8.48
N MET A 121 -16.37 -14.41 -9.12
CA MET A 121 -15.05 -13.77 -9.04
C MET A 121 -15.06 -12.34 -9.59
N ILE A 122 -15.77 -12.08 -10.70
CA ILE A 122 -15.95 -10.72 -11.25
C ILE A 122 -16.70 -9.83 -10.26
N ASN A 123 -17.76 -10.36 -9.63
CA ASN A 123 -18.49 -9.60 -8.60
C ASN A 123 -17.59 -9.29 -7.39
N LEU A 124 -16.77 -10.26 -6.97
CA LEU A 124 -15.83 -10.08 -5.86
C LEU A 124 -14.76 -9.03 -6.20
N GLU A 125 -14.22 -9.03 -7.42
CA GLU A 125 -13.31 -7.98 -7.91
C GLU A 125 -13.93 -6.59 -7.79
N ARG A 126 -15.20 -6.44 -8.21
CA ARG A 126 -15.94 -5.18 -8.07
C ARG A 126 -16.06 -4.76 -6.60
N LYS A 127 -16.39 -5.69 -5.70
CA LYS A 127 -16.44 -5.43 -4.25
C LYS A 127 -15.09 -5.00 -3.68
N PHE A 128 -13.99 -5.62 -4.11
CA PHE A 128 -12.64 -5.18 -3.73
C PHE A 128 -12.34 -3.77 -4.21
N LYS A 129 -12.75 -3.41 -5.42
CA LYS A 129 -12.62 -2.05 -5.92
C LYS A 129 -13.40 -1.05 -5.07
N ASP A 130 -14.62 -1.40 -4.67
CA ASP A 130 -15.43 -0.56 -3.77
C ASP A 130 -14.80 -0.41 -2.38
N ILE A 131 -14.14 -1.45 -1.85
CA ILE A 131 -13.37 -1.40 -0.58
C ILE A 131 -12.19 -0.44 -0.70
N VAL A 132 -11.42 -0.54 -1.79
CA VAL A 132 -10.25 0.33 -2.05
C VAL A 132 -10.69 1.79 -2.21
N GLU A 133 -11.82 2.02 -2.86
CA GLU A 133 -12.44 3.35 -3.01
C GLU A 133 -13.14 3.84 -1.74
N GLY A 134 -13.24 2.99 -0.71
CA GLY A 134 -13.80 3.32 0.59
C GLY A 134 -15.33 3.43 0.63
N ARG A 135 -16.03 2.75 -0.28
CA ARG A 135 -17.49 2.85 -0.45
C ARG A 135 -18.27 1.77 0.30
N GLU A 136 -17.84 0.52 0.20
CA GLU A 136 -18.52 -0.63 0.81
C GLU A 136 -17.56 -1.47 1.65
N LEU A 137 -18.12 -2.22 2.62
CA LEU A 137 -17.39 -3.15 3.49
C LEU A 137 -16.20 -2.52 4.23
N VAL A 138 -16.28 -1.22 4.48
CA VAL A 138 -15.28 -0.47 5.21
C VAL A 138 -15.91 0.43 6.26
N LYS A 139 -15.18 0.64 7.35
CA LYS A 139 -15.47 1.65 8.36
C LYS A 139 -14.37 2.70 8.34
N PRO A 140 -14.66 3.95 7.92
CA PRO A 140 -13.65 4.99 7.91
C PRO A 140 -13.24 5.34 9.35
N LYS A 141 -11.94 5.37 9.59
CA LYS A 141 -11.35 5.75 10.88
C LYS A 141 -10.45 6.97 10.68
N THR A 142 -10.63 7.94 11.56
CA THR A 142 -9.82 9.16 11.57
C THR A 142 -9.18 9.31 12.94
N VAL A 143 -7.85 9.38 12.97
CA VAL A 143 -7.07 9.62 14.19
C VAL A 143 -6.33 10.93 14.02
N THR A 144 -6.48 11.85 14.97
CA THR A 144 -5.81 13.15 14.94
C THR A 144 -4.89 13.27 16.15
N ILE A 145 -3.60 13.45 15.88
CA ILE A 145 -2.58 13.54 16.90
C ILE A 145 -1.95 14.92 16.83
N ASN A 146 -2.19 15.71 17.86
CA ASN A 146 -1.73 17.09 17.89
C ASN A 146 -0.23 17.18 18.18
N ASN A 147 0.35 18.31 17.82
CA ASN A 147 1.72 18.68 18.15
C ASN A 147 2.80 17.78 17.52
N ILE A 148 2.49 16.96 16.52
CA ILE A 148 3.51 16.18 15.79
C ILE A 148 4.22 17.07 14.76
N VAL A 149 5.55 16.97 14.73
CA VAL A 149 6.37 17.61 13.69
C VAL A 149 6.24 16.86 12.38
N VAL A 150 5.42 17.37 11.45
CA VAL A 150 5.25 16.81 10.09
C VAL A 150 6.12 17.46 9.02
N ASN A 151 6.82 18.55 9.35
CA ASN A 151 7.62 19.29 8.39
C ASN A 151 8.90 18.50 8.02
N ARG A 152 8.98 18.01 6.77
CA ARG A 152 10.11 17.22 6.26
C ARG A 152 11.45 17.95 6.37
N THR A 153 11.51 19.25 6.14
CA THR A 153 12.75 20.03 6.28
C THR A 153 13.26 19.99 7.71
N ILE A 154 12.36 20.15 8.70
CA ILE A 154 12.71 20.07 10.11
C ILE A 154 13.16 18.66 10.48
N LEU A 155 12.43 17.63 10.03
CA LEU A 155 12.80 16.23 10.28
C LEU A 155 14.17 15.87 9.68
N ASN A 156 14.46 16.35 8.47
CA ASN A 156 15.76 16.14 7.83
C ASN A 156 16.88 16.86 8.57
N ASN A 157 16.63 18.08 9.05
CA ASN A 157 17.59 18.78 9.91
C ASN A 157 17.83 17.99 11.20
N PHE A 158 16.78 17.47 11.85
CA PHE A 158 16.92 16.63 13.04
C PHE A 158 17.76 15.38 12.82
N LYS A 159 17.68 14.73 11.65
CA LYS A 159 18.54 13.56 11.35
C LYS A 159 20.03 13.86 11.54
N ILE A 160 20.46 15.09 11.22
CA ILE A 160 21.86 15.52 11.38
C ILE A 160 22.21 15.71 12.86
N VAL A 161 21.24 16.11 13.69
CA VAL A 161 21.47 16.48 15.10
C VAL A 161 21.09 15.38 16.11
N PHE A 162 20.41 14.31 15.68
CA PHE A 162 19.92 13.26 16.59
C PHE A 162 21.04 12.56 17.39
N ASN A 163 22.21 12.42 16.79
CA ASN A 163 23.40 11.86 17.46
C ASN A 163 24.20 12.91 18.25
N ARG A 164 23.73 14.16 18.31
CA ARG A 164 24.41 15.31 18.92
C ARG A 164 23.53 15.95 19.99
N SER A 165 23.00 15.13 20.90
CA SER A 165 22.18 15.60 22.01
C SER A 165 23.02 16.48 22.96
N ILE A 166 22.57 17.71 23.20
CA ILE A 166 23.14 18.58 24.22
C ILE A 166 22.14 18.64 25.37
N ASN A 167 22.47 18.02 26.50
CA ASN A 167 21.73 18.21 27.75
C ASN A 167 22.12 19.55 28.36
N TYR A 168 21.46 20.63 27.93
CA TYR A 168 21.70 21.97 28.47
C TYR A 168 20.56 22.37 29.41
N VAL A 169 20.87 22.50 30.70
CA VAL A 169 19.95 23.05 31.71
C VAL A 169 20.27 24.53 31.85
N PHE A 170 19.32 25.42 31.52
CA PHE A 170 19.50 26.86 31.74
C PHE A 170 19.27 27.21 33.22
N PRO A 171 20.27 27.74 33.92
CA PRO A 171 20.06 28.31 35.24
C PRO A 171 19.11 29.50 35.14
N GLY A 172 18.03 29.50 35.93
CA GLY A 172 17.12 30.66 36.05
C GLY A 172 16.02 30.79 34.98
N VAL A 173 15.96 29.94 33.96
CA VAL A 173 14.89 29.96 32.94
C VAL A 173 13.95 28.77 33.12
N LYS A 174 12.73 29.01 33.61
CA LYS A 174 11.67 28.00 33.64
C LYS A 174 10.86 28.09 32.36
N LEU A 175 11.15 27.21 31.38
CA LEU A 175 10.32 27.09 30.19
C LEU A 175 8.99 26.42 30.59
N THR A 176 7.89 27.17 30.58
CA THR A 176 6.54 26.60 30.63
C THR A 176 6.24 25.94 29.30
N ILE A 177 6.35 24.62 29.29
CA ILE A 177 5.93 23.74 28.21
C ILE A 177 4.47 23.38 28.49
N ASN A 178 3.60 23.48 27.49
CA ASN A 178 2.24 22.97 27.63
C ASN A 178 2.33 21.45 27.83
N GLU A 179 1.60 20.91 28.81
CA GLU A 179 1.52 19.46 28.97
C GLU A 179 0.93 18.85 27.69
N ILE A 180 1.72 18.00 27.03
CA ILE A 180 1.26 17.19 25.90
C ILE A 180 1.06 15.77 26.43
N PRO A 181 -0.07 15.10 26.14
CA PRO A 181 -0.29 13.72 26.52
C PRO A 181 0.50 12.76 25.60
N VAL A 182 1.84 12.83 25.68
CA VAL A 182 2.77 12.12 24.80
C VAL A 182 2.55 10.61 24.82
N GLU A 183 2.37 10.01 25.99
CA GLU A 183 2.16 8.56 26.12
C GLU A 183 0.85 8.12 25.45
N GLN A 184 -0.22 8.89 25.59
CA GLN A 184 -1.49 8.63 24.90
C GLN A 184 -1.29 8.66 23.39
N TYR A 185 -0.61 9.67 22.87
CA TYR A 185 -0.34 9.82 21.43
C TYR A 185 0.53 8.68 20.87
N ILE A 186 1.52 8.20 21.62
CA ILE A 186 2.30 7.03 21.22
C ILE A 186 1.44 5.76 21.21
N SER A 187 0.57 5.58 22.20
CA SER A 187 -0.37 4.46 22.25
C SER A 187 -1.34 4.48 21.06
N GLU A 188 -1.89 5.65 20.72
CA GLU A 188 -2.76 5.83 19.56
C GLU A 188 -2.02 5.53 18.24
N LEU A 189 -0.80 6.03 18.05
CA LEU A 189 0.02 5.71 16.87
C LEU A 189 0.30 4.22 16.75
N ASN A 190 0.67 3.57 17.86
CA ASN A 190 0.95 2.13 17.84
C ASN A 190 -0.31 1.33 17.49
N THR A 191 -1.47 1.71 18.03
CA THR A 191 -2.76 1.10 17.68
C THR A 191 -3.04 1.22 16.18
N VAL A 192 -2.84 2.42 15.59
CA VAL A 192 -3.02 2.62 14.15
C VAL A 192 -2.07 1.73 13.33
N ILE A 193 -0.80 1.64 13.73
CA ILE A 193 0.17 0.80 13.02
C ILE A 193 -0.20 -0.69 13.12
N ASP A 194 -0.63 -1.15 14.29
CA ASP A 194 -1.02 -2.55 14.48
C ASP A 194 -2.28 -2.89 13.67
N GLU A 195 -3.29 -2.02 13.65
CA GLU A 195 -4.49 -2.21 12.82
C GLU A 195 -4.15 -2.26 11.33
N ILE A 196 -3.25 -1.39 10.85
CA ILE A 196 -2.78 -1.42 9.46
C ILE A 196 -2.03 -2.73 9.17
N ALA A 197 -1.15 -3.17 10.07
CA ALA A 197 -0.43 -4.43 9.92
C ALA A 197 -1.38 -5.63 9.90
N GLU A 198 -2.42 -5.61 10.73
CA GLU A 198 -3.46 -6.63 10.77
C GLU A 198 -4.29 -6.68 9.47
N ILE A 199 -4.60 -5.52 8.89
CA ILE A 199 -5.24 -5.43 7.57
C ILE A 199 -4.35 -6.04 6.49
N ILE A 200 -3.06 -5.70 6.46
CA ILE A 200 -2.10 -6.26 5.49
C ILE A 200 -2.01 -7.78 5.65
N GLY A 201 -1.90 -8.27 6.89
CA GLY A 201 -1.87 -9.70 7.17
C GLY A 201 -3.14 -10.42 6.70
N TYR A 202 -4.29 -9.84 6.98
CA TYR A 202 -5.59 -10.36 6.53
C TYR A 202 -5.68 -10.41 5.00
N LEU A 203 -5.34 -9.33 4.30
CA LEU A 203 -5.37 -9.28 2.83
C LEU A 203 -4.44 -10.33 2.20
N ASN A 204 -3.25 -10.54 2.76
CA ASN A 204 -2.34 -11.59 2.30
C ASN A 204 -2.96 -12.98 2.45
N SER A 205 -3.59 -13.26 3.60
CA SER A 205 -4.26 -14.55 3.84
C SER A 205 -5.42 -14.79 2.86
N LEU A 206 -6.16 -13.72 2.54
CA LEU A 206 -7.27 -13.76 1.61
C LEU A 206 -6.79 -14.03 0.17
N VAL A 207 -5.71 -13.39 -0.25
CA VAL A 207 -5.06 -13.68 -1.55
C VAL A 207 -4.65 -15.15 -1.63
N THR A 208 -4.10 -15.72 -0.55
CA THR A 208 -3.77 -17.15 -0.50
C THR A 208 -5.03 -18.03 -0.64
N LYS A 209 -6.12 -17.70 0.06
CA LYS A 209 -7.41 -18.43 -0.07
C LYS A 209 -7.94 -18.38 -1.50
N LEU A 210 -7.97 -17.19 -2.13
CA LEU A 210 -8.46 -17.03 -3.51
C LEU A 210 -7.61 -17.81 -4.52
N ASN A 211 -6.28 -17.78 -4.37
CA ASN A 211 -5.39 -18.55 -5.24
C ASN A 211 -5.67 -20.06 -5.14
N LYS A 212 -5.96 -20.55 -3.93
CA LYS A 212 -6.36 -21.95 -3.72
C LYS A 212 -7.67 -22.25 -4.46
N TYR A 213 -8.71 -21.44 -4.29
CA TYR A 213 -10.00 -21.65 -4.97
C TYR A 213 -9.89 -21.63 -6.48
N VAL A 214 -9.08 -20.71 -7.05
CA VAL A 214 -8.81 -20.69 -8.48
C VAL A 214 -8.07 -21.94 -8.95
N SER A 215 -7.14 -22.46 -8.14
CA SER A 215 -6.42 -23.70 -8.44
C SER A 215 -7.36 -24.91 -8.42
N ASP A 216 -8.21 -25.01 -7.39
CA ASP A 216 -9.17 -26.10 -7.23
C ASP A 216 -10.18 -26.08 -8.40
N TRP A 217 -10.73 -24.91 -8.74
CA TRP A 217 -11.60 -24.74 -9.89
C TRP A 217 -10.94 -25.14 -11.22
N LYS A 218 -9.67 -24.78 -11.44
CA LYS A 218 -8.93 -25.20 -12.65
C LYS A 218 -8.79 -26.72 -12.72
N ALA A 219 -8.56 -27.39 -11.58
CA ALA A 219 -8.45 -28.84 -11.53
C ALA A 219 -9.81 -29.49 -11.87
N ASP A 220 -10.89 -29.00 -11.29
CA ASP A 220 -12.26 -29.47 -11.55
C ASP A 220 -12.65 -29.34 -13.03
N VAL A 221 -12.39 -28.16 -13.61
CA VAL A 221 -12.63 -27.91 -15.05
C VAL A 221 -11.80 -28.87 -15.90
N SER A 222 -10.51 -29.03 -15.60
CA SER A 222 -9.63 -29.93 -16.37
C SER A 222 -10.11 -31.38 -16.32
N ALA A 223 -10.59 -31.84 -15.16
CA ALA A 223 -11.15 -33.17 -14.99
C ALA A 223 -12.43 -33.36 -15.82
N ALA A 224 -13.38 -32.42 -15.73
CA ALA A 224 -14.64 -32.48 -16.46
C ALA A 224 -14.44 -32.47 -17.99
N TYR A 225 -13.54 -31.63 -18.51
CA TYR A 225 -13.20 -31.64 -19.94
C TYR A 225 -12.48 -32.93 -20.35
N GLY A 226 -11.61 -33.46 -19.50
CA GLY A 226 -10.93 -34.73 -19.74
C GLY A 226 -11.89 -35.91 -19.87
N GLU A 227 -12.90 -35.99 -19.00
CA GLU A 227 -13.95 -37.01 -19.10
C GLU A 227 -14.78 -36.85 -20.37
N ARG A 228 -15.19 -35.63 -20.69
CA ARG A 228 -16.01 -35.36 -21.88
C ARG A 228 -15.28 -35.67 -23.19
N ILE A 229 -13.97 -35.42 -23.24
CA ILE A 229 -13.13 -35.81 -24.39
C ILE A 229 -13.11 -37.34 -24.52
N ARG A 230 -12.89 -38.08 -23.42
CA ARG A 230 -12.91 -39.55 -23.44
C ARG A 230 -14.26 -40.11 -23.90
N GLU A 231 -15.37 -39.54 -23.45
CA GLU A 231 -16.71 -39.92 -23.89
C GLU A 231 -16.92 -39.66 -25.38
N LEU A 232 -16.47 -38.49 -25.88
CA LEU A 232 -16.55 -38.16 -27.29
C LEU A 232 -15.70 -39.11 -28.14
N ASP A 233 -14.47 -39.42 -27.70
CA ASP A 233 -13.59 -40.37 -28.38
C ASP A 233 -14.21 -41.77 -28.45
N ALA A 234 -14.80 -42.24 -27.34
CA ALA A 234 -15.50 -43.53 -27.30
C ALA A 234 -16.69 -43.57 -28.26
N ARG A 235 -17.51 -42.50 -28.32
CA ARG A 235 -18.61 -42.38 -29.28
C ARG A 235 -18.12 -42.34 -30.72
N LEU A 236 -17.04 -41.61 -30.97
CA LEU A 236 -16.45 -41.48 -32.30
C LEU A 236 -15.94 -42.85 -32.79
N GLU A 237 -15.39 -43.67 -31.90
CA GLU A 237 -14.96 -45.03 -32.22
C GLU A 237 -16.13 -45.97 -32.56
N VAL A 238 -17.25 -45.83 -31.85
CA VAL A 238 -18.49 -46.56 -32.19
C VAL A 238 -18.99 -46.15 -33.58
N VAL A 239 -19.09 -44.84 -33.84
CA VAL A 239 -19.54 -44.32 -35.14
C VAL A 239 -18.60 -44.76 -36.27
N LYS A 240 -17.28 -44.75 -36.06
CA LYS A 240 -16.31 -45.27 -37.03
C LYS A 240 -16.60 -46.72 -37.38
N LYS A 241 -16.77 -47.59 -36.37
CA LYS A 241 -17.06 -49.02 -36.59
C LYS A 241 -18.36 -49.21 -37.38
N GLU A 242 -19.40 -48.45 -37.06
CA GLU A 242 -20.68 -48.50 -37.77
C GLU A 242 -20.55 -48.05 -39.23
N VAL A 243 -19.84 -46.94 -39.49
CA VAL A 243 -19.55 -46.46 -40.84
C VAL A 243 -18.74 -47.49 -41.63
N PHE A 244 -17.71 -48.10 -41.03
CA PHE A 244 -16.93 -49.15 -41.70
C PHE A 244 -17.80 -50.37 -42.05
N SER A 245 -18.65 -50.83 -41.14
CA SER A 245 -19.59 -51.93 -41.42
C SER A 245 -20.51 -51.60 -42.59
N ARG A 246 -21.05 -50.37 -42.61
CA ARG A 246 -21.95 -49.91 -43.69
C ARG A 246 -21.23 -49.82 -45.04
N ILE A 247 -19.98 -49.36 -45.05
CA ILE A 247 -19.15 -49.32 -46.26
C ILE A 247 -18.93 -50.73 -46.79
N GLU A 248 -18.61 -51.70 -45.92
CA GLU A 248 -18.38 -53.08 -46.34
C GLU A 248 -19.66 -53.72 -46.88
N GLU A 249 -20.80 -53.52 -46.22
CA GLU A 249 -22.12 -53.95 -46.72
C GLU A 249 -22.42 -53.39 -48.12
N LEU A 250 -22.20 -52.09 -48.33
CA LEU A 250 -22.41 -51.44 -49.63
C LEU A 250 -21.45 -51.98 -50.70
N LYS A 251 -20.22 -52.28 -50.32
CA LYS A 251 -19.22 -52.85 -51.22
C LYS A 251 -19.61 -54.27 -51.64
N THR A 252 -20.01 -55.13 -50.70
CA THR A 252 -20.52 -56.48 -50.99
C THR A 252 -21.74 -56.42 -51.91
N ARG A 253 -22.71 -55.55 -51.59
CA ARG A 253 -23.90 -55.37 -52.43
C ARG A 253 -23.57 -54.90 -53.84
N ARG A 254 -22.60 -53.98 -53.98
CA ARG A 254 -22.12 -53.53 -55.29
C ARG A 254 -21.43 -54.64 -56.07
N GLU A 255 -20.63 -55.48 -55.40
CA GLU A 255 -19.98 -56.64 -56.01
C GLU A 255 -21.03 -57.66 -56.50
N GLU A 256 -22.10 -57.88 -55.73
CA GLU A 256 -23.25 -58.69 -56.11
C GLU A 256 -23.99 -58.11 -57.33
N GLU A 257 -24.31 -56.81 -57.32
CA GLU A 257 -24.96 -56.12 -58.45
C GLU A 257 -24.10 -56.17 -59.72
N ILE A 258 -22.78 -55.97 -59.61
CA ILE A 258 -21.84 -56.11 -60.75
C ILE A 258 -21.84 -57.54 -61.27
N LYS A 259 -21.85 -58.54 -60.38
CA LYS A 259 -21.90 -59.95 -60.75
C LYS A 259 -23.20 -60.29 -61.48
N GLU A 260 -24.34 -59.84 -60.96
CA GLU A 260 -25.65 -60.02 -61.62
C GLU A 260 -25.71 -59.37 -63.00
N ILE A 261 -25.20 -58.13 -63.13
CA ILE A 261 -25.12 -57.45 -64.44
C ILE A 261 -24.20 -58.21 -65.39
N ARG A 262 -23.02 -58.63 -64.92
CA ARG A 262 -22.07 -59.40 -65.73
C ARG A 262 -22.66 -60.73 -66.18
N ASP A 263 -23.37 -61.43 -65.31
CA ASP A 263 -24.03 -62.70 -65.64
C ASP A 263 -25.20 -62.50 -66.62
N ARG A 264 -25.90 -61.35 -66.55
CA ARG A 264 -26.98 -60.97 -67.47
C ARG A 264 -26.49 -60.51 -68.84
N GLU A 265 -25.38 -59.76 -68.90
CA GLU A 265 -24.87 -59.16 -70.14
C GLU A 265 -23.80 -60.01 -70.85
N ASN A 266 -23.13 -60.94 -70.16
CA ASN A 266 -22.18 -61.88 -70.78
C ASN A 266 -22.72 -62.64 -72.00
N PRO A 267 -23.99 -63.12 -72.04
CA PRO A 267 -24.55 -63.74 -73.23
C PRO A 267 -24.65 -62.76 -74.41
N VAL A 268 -25.04 -61.51 -74.13
CA VAL A 268 -25.20 -60.44 -75.13
C VAL A 268 -23.84 -59.98 -75.67
N ILE A 269 -22.84 -59.86 -74.81
CA ILE A 269 -21.47 -59.52 -75.21
C ILE A 269 -20.86 -60.63 -76.06
N ARG A 270 -21.05 -61.91 -75.70
CA ARG A 270 -20.63 -63.06 -76.51
C ARG A 270 -21.32 -63.13 -77.88
N ASP A 271 -22.58 -62.72 -77.96
CA ASP A 271 -23.31 -62.66 -79.24
C ASP A 271 -22.81 -61.51 -80.14
N ILE A 272 -22.27 -60.43 -79.56
CA ILE A 272 -21.65 -59.32 -80.30
C ILE A 272 -20.22 -59.68 -80.74
N GLU A 273 -19.44 -60.38 -79.92
CA GLU A 273 -18.07 -60.81 -80.25
C GLU A 273 -18.00 -61.96 -81.26
N ASN A 274 -19.06 -62.77 -81.39
CA ASN A 274 -19.16 -63.86 -82.36
C ASN A 274 -19.79 -63.43 -83.72
N ARG A 275 -20.05 -62.14 -83.93
CA ARG A 275 -20.46 -61.54 -85.19
C ARG A 275 -19.30 -60.83 -85.88
#